data_AF-A0A834SEY0-F1
#
_entry.id   AF-A0A834SEY0-F1
#
_cell.length_a   1.000
_cell.length_b   1.000
_cell.length_c   1.000
_cell.angle_alpha   90.00
_cell.angle_beta   90.00
_cell.angle_gamma   90.00
#
_symmetry.space_group_name_H-M   'P 1'
#
loop_
_entity.id
_entity.type
_entity.pdbx_description
1 polymer ?
#
loop_
_entity_poly.entity_id
_entity_poly.type
_entity_poly.pdbx_seq_one_letter_code
_entity_poly.pdbx_strand_id
1 'polypeptide(L)' 'MRRFRLPENAKVDQVKASMENGVLTVTVPKEEVKKPEVKAIEISG' A
#
# COMPACT_ATOMS: atom_id res chain seq x y z
N MET A 1 16.87 17.17 -3.45
CA MET A 1 15.76 16.38 -4.05
C MET A 1 15.34 15.30 -3.05
N ARG A 2 14.08 15.24 -2.64
CA ARG A 2 13.59 14.24 -1.67
C ARG A 2 13.05 13.04 -2.45
N ARG A 3 13.68 11.87 -2.30
CA ARG A 3 13.34 10.66 -3.05
C ARG A 3 12.99 9.54 -2.08
N PHE A 4 11.88 8.85 -2.34
CA PHE A 4 11.44 7.70 -1.57
C PHE A 4 11.49 6.46 -2.47
N ARG A 5 11.90 5.33 -1.92
CA ARG A 5 11.77 4.04 -2.61
C ARG A 5 10.36 3.52 -2.38
N LEU A 6 9.67 3.18 -3.47
CA LEU A 6 8.36 2.57 -3.40
C LEU A 6 8.51 1.05 -3.23
N PRO A 7 7.56 0.39 -2.54
CA PRO A 7 7.50 -1.06 -2.48
C PRO A 7 7.14 -1.64 -3.85
N GLU A 8 7.45 -2.91 -4.09
CA GLU A 8 7.23 -3.59 -5.37
C GLU A 8 5.75 -3.65 -5.77
N ASN A 9 4.84 -3.70 -4.79
CA ASN A 9 3.40 -3.75 -5.01
C ASN A 9 2.74 -2.36 -5.12
N ALA A 10 3.50 -1.32 -5.47
CA ALA A 10 2.97 0.01 -5.70
C ALA A 10 2.43 0.16 -7.12
N LYS A 11 1.20 0.68 -7.26
CA LYS A 11 0.62 1.04 -8.56
C LYS A 11 1.08 2.43 -8.98
N VAL A 12 2.28 2.51 -9.57
CA VAL A 12 2.96 3.77 -9.92
C VAL A 12 2.18 4.58 -10.96
N ASP A 13 1.42 3.90 -11.82
CA ASP A 13 0.49 4.48 -12.79
C ASP A 13 -0.67 5.26 -12.14
N GLN A 14 -1.01 4.95 -10.89
CA GLN A 14 -2.16 5.50 -10.16
C GLN A 14 -1.76 6.45 -9.03
N VAL A 15 -0.54 6.97 -9.06
CA VAL A 15 -0.08 7.97 -8.09
C VAL A 15 -0.93 9.23 -8.19
N LYS A 16 -1.40 9.73 -7.04
CA LYS A 16 -2.15 10.98 -6.93
C LYS A 16 -1.37 11.96 -6.06
N ALA A 17 -1.40 13.23 -6.43
CA ALA A 17 -0.83 14.30 -5.63
C ALA A 17 -1.86 15.43 -5.48
N SER A 18 -1.97 15.97 -4.26
CA SER A 18 -2.82 17.12 -3.96
C SER A 18 -2.09 18.09 -3.04
N MET A 19 -2.39 19.37 -3.17
CA MET A 19 -1.85 20.42 -2.32
C MET A 19 -2.98 21.08 -1.55
N GLU A 20 -2.88 21.07 -0.23
CA GLU A 20 -3.89 21.62 0.67
C GLU A 20 -3.21 22.36 1.81
N ASN A 21 -3.62 23.61 2.08
CA ASN A 21 -3.06 24.46 3.15
C ASN A 21 -1.51 24.55 3.14
N GLY A 22 -0.91 24.57 1.95
CA GLY A 22 0.56 24.63 1.80
C GLY A 22 1.27 23.27 1.98
N VAL A 23 0.54 22.18 2.22
CA VAL A 23 1.10 20.83 2.35
C VAL A 23 0.83 20.04 1.08
N LEU A 24 1.90 19.45 0.52
CA LEU A 24 1.82 18.53 -0.60
C LEU A 24 1.63 17.10 -0.08
N THR A 25 0.47 16.52 -0.36
CA THR A 25 0.15 15.11 -0.06
C THR A 25 0.32 14.27 -1.31
N VAL A 26 1.10 13.19 -1.21
CA VAL A 26 1.32 12.23 -2.30
C VAL A 26 0.79 10.87 -1.87
N THR A 27 -0.18 10.36 -2.61
CA THR A 27 -0.83 9.07 -2.36
C THR A 27 -0.39 8.07 -3.42
N VAL A 28 0.22 6.97 -2.95
CA VAL A 28 0.64 5.85 -3.80
C VAL A 28 -0.23 4.64 -3.46
N PRO A 29 -1.18 4.26 -4.32
CA PRO A 29 -2.01 3.09 -4.08
C PRO A 29 -1.17 1.80 -4.15
N LYS A 30 -1.49 0.85 -3.28
CA LYS A 30 -0.88 -0.49 -3.27
C LYS A 30 -1.81 -1.49 -3.94
N GLU A 31 -1.23 -2.51 -4.55
CA GLU A 31 -1.99 -3.68 -4.99
C GLU A 31 -2.58 -4.40 -3.78
N GLU A 32 -3.83 -4.87 -3.93
CA GLU A 32 -4.46 -5.71 -2.92
C GLU A 32 -3.68 -7.02 -2.82
N VAL A 33 -2.94 -7.14 -1.72
CA VAL A 33 -2.33 -8.41 -1.35
C VAL A 33 -3.47 -9.33 -0.93
N LYS A 34 -3.66 -10.43 -1.66
CA LYS A 34 -4.59 -11.50 -1.23
C LYS A 34 -4.23 -11.85 0.21
N LYS A 35 -5.13 -11.53 1.14
CA LYS A 35 -4.94 -11.90 2.55
C LYS A 35 -4.77 -13.41 2.58
N PRO A 36 -3.72 -13.95 3.23
CA PRO A 36 -3.59 -15.39 3.34
C PRO A 36 -4.86 -15.92 4.01
N GLU A 37 -5.53 -16.87 3.37
CA GLU A 37 -6.64 -17.59 3.99
C GLU A 37 -6.08 -18.29 5.22
N VAL A 38 -6.46 -17.80 6.40
CA VAL A 38 -6.04 -18.38 7.67
C VAL A 38 -6.70 -19.75 7.75
N LYS A 39 -5.93 -20.81 7.45
CA LYS A 39 -6.38 -22.19 7.70
C LYS A 39 -6.42 -22.38 9.21
N ALA A 40 -7.62 -22.39 9.78
CA ALA A 40 -7.81 -22.83 11.15
C ALA A 40 -7.48 -24.33 11.22
N ILE A 41 -6.46 -24.69 12.00
CA ILE A 41 -6.14 -26.09 12.30
C ILE A 41 -6.79 -26.39 13.65
N GLU A 42 -7.80 -27.24 13.67
CA GLU A 42 -8.36 -27.79 14.91
C GLU A 42 -7.40 -28.83 15.48
N ILE A 43 -7.02 -28.68 16.74
CA ILE A 43 -6.23 -29.68 17.48
C ILE A 43 -7.19 -30.37 18.44
N SER A 44 -7.59 -31.61 18.14
CA SER A 44 -8.31 -32.49 19.06
C SER A 44 -7.31 -33.31 19.87
N GLY A 45 -7.39 -33.22 21.20
CA GLY A 45 -6.67 -34.07 22.15
C GLY A 45 -7.48 -35.26 22.62
#